data_AF-A0A0G1MRR3-F1
#
_entry.id   AF-A0A0G1MRR3-F1
#
_cell.length_a   1.000
_cell.length_b   1.000
_cell.length_c   1.000
_cell.angle_alpha   90.00
_cell.angle_beta   90.00
_cell.angle_gamma   90.00
#
_symmetry.space_group_name_H-M   'P 1'
#
loop_
_entity.id
_entity.type
_entity.pdbx_description
1 polymer ?
#
loop_
_entity_poly.entity_id
_entity_poly.type
_entity_poly.pdbx_seq_one_letter_code
_entity_poly.pdbx_strand_id
1 'polypeptide(L)'
;MSAIFYPDLKIVAISHIKLQEYVQRGRMKTLAEEIKREGMLRNPPIVTNFFNNTYLHLDGVNRITAVALLKYLTCLVQVVDYGDPTHVHLSSWSHLTSVDKEHVLSSIRKLPAVTMKETKRFDHRILFRPYTICVLAFADGSVVEVSTKKSFTELITRMGSIVDLYADTRVERVFSGSPWTTESIRVRFERFPEHNLFVAFPTF
;
A
#
# COMPACT_ATOMS: atom_id res chain seq x y z
N MET A 1 31.90 18.73 -2.63
CA MET A 1 30.98 19.41 -1.69
C MET A 1 29.61 18.77 -1.87
N SER A 2 29.08 18.08 -0.86
CA SER A 2 27.70 17.59 -0.91
C SER A 2 26.77 18.81 -0.82
N ALA A 3 25.93 19.03 -1.83
CA ALA A 3 24.89 20.05 -1.75
C ALA A 3 23.98 19.76 -0.55
N ILE A 4 23.74 20.76 0.30
CA ILE A 4 22.78 20.64 1.38
C ILE A 4 21.39 20.63 0.74
N PHE A 5 20.67 19.52 0.89
CA PHE A 5 19.29 19.40 0.44
C PHE A 5 18.35 20.00 1.51
N TYR A 6 17.56 20.99 1.12
CA TYR A 6 16.49 21.52 1.94
C TYR A 6 15.14 21.04 1.40
N PRO A 7 14.23 20.53 2.24
CA PRO A 7 12.90 20.12 1.79
C PRO A 7 12.11 21.35 1.30
N ASP A 8 11.42 21.23 0.16
CA ASP A 8 10.48 22.26 -0.33
C ASP A 8 9.19 22.20 0.51
N LEU A 9 9.07 23.08 1.50
CA LEU A 9 7.93 23.14 2.40
C LEU A 9 6.95 24.25 1.99
N LYS A 10 5.66 23.91 1.91
CA LYS A 10 4.59 24.87 1.57
C LYS A 10 3.40 24.73 2.51
N ILE A 11 2.74 25.85 2.80
CA ILE A 11 1.42 25.85 3.44
C ILE A 11 0.39 25.91 2.33
N VAL A 12 -0.42 24.87 2.19
CA VAL A 12 -1.39 24.75 1.10
C VAL A 12 -2.79 24.57 1.65
N ALA A 13 -3.81 25.01 0.90
CA ALA A 13 -5.20 24.74 1.25
C ALA A 13 -5.45 23.23 1.17
N ILE A 14 -6.09 22.66 2.20
CA ILE A 14 -6.39 21.22 2.25
C ILE A 14 -7.30 20.82 1.08
N SER A 15 -8.20 21.71 0.67
CA SER A 15 -9.08 21.52 -0.50
C SER A 15 -8.32 21.35 -1.82
N HIS A 16 -7.06 21.77 -1.89
CA HIS A 16 -6.18 21.61 -3.06
C HIS A 16 -5.40 20.30 -3.03
N ILE A 17 -5.49 19.49 -1.97
CA ILE A 17 -4.81 18.19 -1.88
C ILE A 17 -5.79 17.07 -2.28
N LYS A 18 -5.46 16.34 -3.33
CA LYS A 18 -6.17 15.12 -3.77
C LYS A 18 -5.59 13.91 -3.06
N LEU A 19 -6.45 13.13 -2.43
CA LEU A 19 -6.08 11.90 -1.73
C LEU A 19 -6.21 10.72 -2.68
N GLN A 20 -5.17 9.90 -2.78
CA GLN A 20 -5.19 8.67 -3.58
C GLN A 20 -5.41 7.40 -2.75
N GLU A 21 -5.27 7.48 -1.42
CA GLU A 21 -5.47 6.36 -0.50
C GLU A 21 -6.74 6.53 0.34
N TYR A 22 -7.30 5.40 0.80
CA TYR A 22 -8.41 5.40 1.74
C TYR A 22 -7.95 5.84 3.14
N VAL A 23 -8.82 6.60 3.81
CA VAL A 23 -8.57 7.12 5.14
C VAL A 23 -8.89 6.06 6.20
N GLN A 24 -7.92 5.76 7.06
CA GLN A 24 -8.13 4.88 8.21
C GLN A 24 -8.73 5.69 9.36
N ARG A 25 -10.06 5.68 9.49
CA ARG A 25 -10.81 6.52 10.44
C ARG A 25 -10.29 6.46 11.88
N GLY A 26 -9.91 5.27 12.37
CA GLY A 26 -9.35 5.11 13.71
C GLY A 26 -8.04 5.89 13.89
N ARG A 27 -7.10 5.72 12.96
CA ARG A 27 -5.78 6.39 13.00
C ARG A 27 -5.90 7.91 12.85
N MET A 28 -6.81 8.37 12.00
CA MET A 28 -7.10 9.81 11.84
C MET A 28 -7.52 10.45 13.17
N LYS A 29 -8.44 9.82 13.92
CA LYS A 29 -8.93 10.37 15.20
C LYS A 29 -7.84 10.42 16.26
N THR A 30 -7.11 9.32 16.44
CA THR A 30 -5.99 9.26 17.39
C THR A 30 -4.97 10.36 17.11
N LEU A 31 -4.59 10.51 15.83
CA LEU A 31 -3.61 11.51 15.43
C LEU A 31 -4.13 12.94 15.61
N ALA A 32 -5.42 13.21 15.39
CA ALA A 32 -5.99 14.52 15.65
C ALA A 32 -5.90 14.90 17.13
N GLU A 33 -6.19 13.97 18.04
CA GLU A 33 -6.04 14.21 19.48
C GLU A 33 -4.57 14.41 19.88
N GLU A 34 -3.64 13.65 19.28
CA GLU A 34 -2.20 13.84 19.51
C GLU A 34 -1.71 15.21 19.05
N ILE A 35 -2.07 15.62 17.83
CA ILE A 35 -1.72 16.95 17.29
C ILE A 35 -2.29 18.05 18.19
N LYS A 36 -3.55 17.92 18.63
CA LYS A 36 -4.20 18.88 19.51
C LYS A 36 -3.51 18.96 20.88
N ARG A 37 -3.13 17.83 21.46
CA ARG A 37 -2.45 17.75 22.76
C ARG A 37 -1.05 18.34 22.70
N GLU A 38 -0.31 18.06 21.62
CA GLU A 38 1.09 18.47 21.47
C GLU A 38 1.25 19.85 20.85
N GLY A 39 0.19 20.38 20.22
CA GLY A 39 0.23 21.64 19.48
C GLY A 39 1.15 21.59 18.25
N MET A 40 1.51 20.39 17.77
CA MET A 40 2.55 20.20 16.77
C MET A 40 2.21 19.10 15.76
N LEU A 41 2.36 19.44 14.47
CA LEU A 41 2.42 18.46 13.38
C LEU A 41 3.90 18.10 13.15
N ARG A 42 4.35 16.96 13.67
CA ARG A 42 5.78 16.60 13.71
C ARG A 42 6.42 16.48 12.32
N ASN A 43 5.74 15.79 11.41
CA ASN A 43 6.24 15.52 10.06
C ASN A 43 5.21 16.01 9.04
N PRO A 44 5.55 16.93 8.12
CA PRO A 44 4.63 17.38 7.09
C PRO A 44 4.23 16.19 6.18
N PRO A 45 2.97 16.11 5.73
CA PRO A 45 2.59 15.20 4.66
C PRO A 45 3.41 15.49 3.39
N ILE A 46 3.67 14.44 2.61
CA ILE A 46 4.42 14.56 1.36
C ILE A 46 3.42 14.59 0.21
N VAL A 47 3.59 15.56 -0.69
CA VAL A 47 2.76 15.75 -1.86
C VAL A 47 3.62 15.98 -3.11
N THR A 48 3.05 15.76 -4.28
CA THR A 48 3.62 16.22 -5.56
C THR A 48 2.68 17.22 -6.23
N ASN A 49 3.23 18.07 -7.10
CA ASN A 49 2.42 18.90 -7.98
C ASN A 49 1.51 18.02 -8.84
N PHE A 50 0.27 18.47 -9.05
CA PHE A 50 -0.75 17.80 -9.85
C PHE A 50 -1.46 18.81 -10.76
N PHE A 51 -2.43 18.35 -11.55
CA PHE A 51 -3.16 19.20 -12.50
C PHE A 51 -3.82 20.41 -11.82
N ASN A 52 -3.97 21.52 -12.57
CA ASN A 52 -4.70 22.72 -12.15
C ASN A 52 -4.21 23.33 -10.82
N ASN A 53 -2.90 23.38 -10.59
CA ASN A 53 -2.29 23.91 -9.37
C ASN A 53 -2.78 23.22 -8.08
N THR A 54 -3.16 21.94 -8.19
CA THR A 54 -3.47 21.09 -7.05
C THR A 54 -2.29 20.20 -6.70
N TYR A 55 -2.41 19.47 -5.60
CA TYR A 55 -1.40 18.55 -5.11
C TYR A 55 -1.98 17.14 -5.03
N LEU A 56 -1.19 16.14 -5.37
CA LEU A 56 -1.52 14.74 -5.11
C LEU A 56 -0.77 14.30 -3.85
N HIS A 57 -1.50 13.77 -2.87
CA HIS A 57 -0.91 13.22 -1.65
C HIS A 57 -0.12 11.94 -1.97
N LEU A 58 1.11 11.84 -1.46
CA LEU A 58 1.98 10.67 -1.59
C LEU A 58 2.17 9.95 -0.25
N ASP A 59 2.35 10.71 0.84
CA ASP A 59 2.46 10.17 2.20
C ASP A 59 1.79 11.07 3.25
N GLY A 60 1.17 10.45 4.25
CA GLY A 60 0.49 11.17 5.33
C GLY A 60 -1.00 11.45 5.16
N VAL A 61 -1.77 10.57 4.49
CA VAL A 61 -3.23 10.73 4.33
C VAL A 61 -3.94 10.94 5.67
N ASN A 62 -3.52 10.21 6.71
CA ASN A 62 -4.09 10.34 8.05
C ASN A 62 -3.71 11.69 8.70
N ARG A 63 -2.53 12.25 8.39
CA ARG A 63 -2.11 13.59 8.88
C ARG A 63 -2.94 14.69 8.24
N ILE A 64 -3.11 14.64 6.92
CA ILE A 64 -3.95 15.60 6.19
C ILE A 64 -5.37 15.59 6.73
N THR A 65 -5.94 14.39 6.90
CA THR A 65 -7.32 14.25 7.39
C THR A 65 -7.47 14.55 8.88
N ALA A 66 -6.48 14.30 9.72
CA ALA A 66 -6.47 14.74 11.11
C ALA A 66 -6.47 16.27 11.22
N VAL A 67 -5.63 16.96 10.44
CA VAL A 67 -5.60 18.43 10.38
C VAL A 67 -6.94 18.98 9.90
N ALA A 68 -7.56 18.36 8.90
CA ALA A 68 -8.91 18.71 8.46
C ALA A 68 -9.98 18.48 9.54
N LEU A 69 -9.89 17.38 10.29
CA LEU A 69 -10.80 17.06 11.40
C LEU A 69 -10.73 18.11 12.52
N LEU A 70 -9.54 18.67 12.75
CA LEU A 70 -9.31 19.79 13.67
C LEU A 70 -9.77 21.14 13.10
N LYS A 71 -10.43 21.17 11.93
CA LYS A 71 -10.99 22.35 11.25
C LYS A 71 -9.96 23.36 10.74
N TYR A 72 -8.69 22.97 10.59
CA TYR A 72 -7.73 23.79 9.86
C TYR A 72 -8.06 23.76 8.37
N LEU A 73 -7.90 24.91 7.70
CA LEU A 73 -8.13 25.04 6.25
C LEU A 73 -6.87 24.79 5.43
N THR A 74 -5.70 24.89 6.06
CA THR A 74 -4.40 24.73 5.44
C THR A 74 -3.56 23.66 6.15
N CYS A 75 -2.60 23.10 5.44
CA CYS A 75 -1.66 22.11 5.95
C CYS A 75 -0.25 22.45 5.47
N LEU A 76 0.74 22.35 6.36
CA LEU A 76 2.15 22.38 5.99
C LEU A 76 2.50 21.04 5.33
N VAL A 77 2.93 21.08 4.08
CA VAL A 77 3.30 19.91 3.28
C VAL A 77 4.75 20.02 2.79
N GLN A 78 5.37 18.88 2.52
CA GLN A 78 6.60 18.79 1.75
C GLN A 78 6.25 18.46 0.32
N VAL A 79 6.66 19.31 -0.61
CA VAL A 79 6.51 19.09 -2.04
C VAL A 79 7.75 18.35 -2.55
N VAL A 80 7.51 17.28 -3.32
CA VAL A 80 8.57 16.55 -4.03
C VAL A 80 8.25 16.50 -5.51
N ASP A 81 9.30 16.40 -6.34
CA ASP A 81 9.12 16.07 -7.74
C ASP A 81 8.93 14.57 -7.89
N TYR A 82 7.69 14.14 -8.16
CA TYR A 82 7.38 12.73 -8.40
C TYR A 82 8.08 12.16 -9.64
N GLY A 83 8.47 13.03 -10.58
CA GLY A 83 9.21 12.65 -11.78
C GLY A 83 10.70 12.43 -11.55
N ASP A 84 11.23 12.71 -10.36
CA ASP A 84 12.65 12.52 -10.03
C ASP A 84 12.90 11.13 -9.41
N PRO A 85 13.41 10.16 -10.18
CA PRO A 85 13.65 8.81 -9.71
C PRO A 85 14.85 8.70 -8.76
N THR A 86 15.63 9.77 -8.55
CA THR A 86 16.75 9.77 -7.61
C THR A 86 16.31 10.04 -6.17
N HIS A 87 15.11 10.60 -6.00
CA HIS A 87 14.57 11.01 -4.72
C HIS A 87 13.21 10.36 -4.40
N VAL A 88 12.45 9.96 -5.42
CA VAL A 88 11.13 9.35 -5.25
C VAL A 88 11.09 7.97 -5.88
N HIS A 89 10.76 6.96 -5.08
CA HIS A 89 10.58 5.58 -5.53
C HIS A 89 9.18 5.09 -5.16
N LEU A 90 8.41 4.67 -6.16
CA LEU A 90 7.16 3.97 -5.93
C LEU A 90 7.45 2.48 -5.70
N SER A 91 6.85 1.93 -4.65
CA SER A 91 6.93 0.50 -4.35
C SER A 91 5.64 0.02 -3.70
N SER A 92 5.46 -1.29 -3.66
CA SER A 92 4.32 -1.92 -2.97
C SER A 92 4.79 -2.73 -1.76
N TRP A 93 3.96 -2.74 -0.73
CA TRP A 93 4.13 -3.64 0.40
C TRP A 93 3.56 -5.01 0.06
N SER A 94 4.29 -6.06 0.38
CA SER A 94 3.72 -7.41 0.44
C SER A 94 3.14 -7.65 1.82
N HIS A 95 2.14 -8.52 1.93
CA HIS A 95 1.48 -8.81 3.20
C HIS A 95 1.85 -10.20 3.68
N LEU A 96 2.16 -10.34 4.96
CA LEU A 96 2.30 -11.60 5.65
C LEU A 96 1.22 -11.68 6.72
N THR A 97 0.39 -12.74 6.68
CA THR A 97 -0.77 -12.87 7.56
C THR A 97 -1.16 -14.34 7.79
N SER A 98 -2.13 -14.57 8.67
CA SER A 98 -2.72 -15.87 8.98
C SER A 98 -4.17 -15.93 8.51
N VAL A 99 -4.53 -16.97 7.74
CA VAL A 99 -5.87 -17.16 7.19
C VAL A 99 -6.27 -18.64 7.15
N ASP A 100 -7.56 -18.91 7.01
CA ASP A 100 -8.02 -20.21 6.49
C ASP A 100 -7.79 -20.24 4.96
N LYS A 101 -6.87 -21.11 4.52
CA LYS A 101 -6.47 -21.26 3.12
C LYS A 101 -7.66 -21.61 2.22
N GLU A 102 -8.46 -22.60 2.59
CA GLU A 102 -9.56 -23.07 1.75
C GLU A 102 -10.67 -22.02 1.68
N HIS A 103 -10.93 -21.34 2.80
CA HIS A 103 -11.84 -20.21 2.82
C HIS A 103 -11.39 -19.11 1.85
N VAL A 104 -10.14 -18.64 1.96
CA VAL A 104 -9.60 -17.58 1.08
C VAL A 104 -9.64 -17.99 -0.38
N LEU A 105 -9.15 -19.19 -0.73
CA LEU A 105 -9.14 -19.65 -2.12
C LEU A 105 -10.56 -19.79 -2.67
N SER A 106 -11.51 -20.32 -1.89
CA SER A 106 -12.91 -20.43 -2.31
C SER A 106 -13.58 -19.06 -2.50
N SER A 107 -13.25 -18.07 -1.66
CA SER A 107 -13.75 -16.71 -1.76
C SER A 107 -13.20 -15.99 -2.99
N ILE A 108 -11.90 -16.15 -3.30
CA ILE A 108 -11.29 -15.57 -4.50
C ILE A 108 -11.89 -16.20 -5.77
N ARG A 109 -12.14 -17.52 -5.80
CA ARG A 109 -12.78 -18.19 -6.95
C ARG A 109 -14.18 -17.64 -7.26
N LYS A 110 -14.89 -17.11 -6.26
CA LYS A 110 -16.23 -16.52 -6.42
C LYS A 110 -16.20 -15.07 -6.92
N LEU A 111 -15.03 -14.42 -6.95
CA LEU A 111 -14.93 -13.05 -7.43
C LEU A 111 -15.17 -12.97 -8.94
N PRO A 112 -15.94 -11.98 -9.42
CA PRO A 112 -16.19 -11.81 -10.85
C PRO A 112 -14.88 -11.58 -11.61
N ALA A 113 -14.76 -12.19 -12.79
CA ALA A 113 -13.67 -11.94 -13.72
C ALA A 113 -12.25 -12.13 -13.13
N VAL A 114 -12.11 -13.04 -12.16
CA VAL A 114 -10.82 -13.48 -11.61
C VAL A 114 -10.45 -14.84 -12.17
N THR A 115 -9.18 -15.02 -12.49
CA THR A 115 -8.58 -16.30 -12.86
C THR A 115 -7.52 -16.67 -11.83
N MET A 116 -7.57 -17.91 -11.35
CA MET A 116 -6.58 -18.47 -10.43
C MET A 116 -5.80 -19.58 -11.11
N LYS A 117 -4.48 -19.59 -10.92
CA LYS A 117 -3.59 -20.63 -11.43
C LYS A 117 -2.64 -21.09 -10.34
N GLU A 118 -2.72 -22.36 -9.99
CA GLU A 118 -1.80 -22.98 -9.04
C GLU A 118 -0.44 -23.26 -9.68
N THR A 119 0.63 -23.02 -8.93
CA THR A 119 2.00 -23.27 -9.35
C THR A 119 2.81 -23.87 -8.20
N LYS A 120 3.95 -24.49 -8.54
CA LYS A 120 4.83 -25.14 -7.55
C LYS A 120 5.85 -24.20 -6.92
N ARG A 121 6.08 -23.02 -7.52
CA ARG A 121 7.13 -22.09 -7.11
C ARG A 121 6.69 -20.66 -7.34
N PHE A 122 7.12 -19.79 -6.43
CA PHE A 122 6.93 -18.35 -6.59
C PHE A 122 7.90 -17.82 -7.64
N ASP A 123 7.36 -17.15 -8.66
CA ASP A 123 8.14 -16.42 -9.67
C ASP A 123 7.76 -14.94 -9.62
N HIS A 124 8.68 -14.11 -9.11
CA HIS A 124 8.46 -12.67 -8.98
C HIS A 124 8.08 -12.00 -10.30
N ARG A 125 8.51 -12.54 -11.44
CA ARG A 125 8.24 -11.96 -12.76
C ARG A 125 6.75 -11.95 -13.11
N ILE A 126 5.94 -12.77 -12.44
CA ILE A 126 4.48 -12.77 -12.58
C ILE A 126 3.89 -11.43 -12.16
N LEU A 127 4.50 -10.74 -11.19
CA LEU A 127 4.03 -9.44 -10.70
C LEU A 127 4.20 -8.31 -11.72
N PHE A 128 5.06 -8.49 -12.73
CA PHE A 128 5.22 -7.54 -13.84
C PHE A 128 4.28 -7.82 -15.02
N ARG A 129 3.51 -8.92 -14.98
CA ARG A 129 2.58 -9.23 -16.05
C ARG A 129 1.37 -8.30 -15.99
N PRO A 130 0.87 -7.82 -17.14
CA PRO A 130 -0.38 -7.07 -17.19
C PRO A 130 -1.51 -7.87 -16.53
N TYR A 131 -2.34 -7.17 -15.79
CA TYR A 131 -3.54 -7.71 -15.14
C TYR A 131 -3.32 -8.73 -14.01
N THR A 132 -2.09 -8.97 -13.58
CA THR A 132 -1.84 -9.67 -12.30
C THR A 132 -2.45 -8.86 -11.17
N ILE A 133 -3.29 -9.48 -10.35
CA ILE A 133 -3.85 -8.86 -9.15
C ILE A 133 -2.89 -9.06 -7.98
N CYS A 134 -2.50 -10.32 -7.74
CA CYS A 134 -1.53 -10.69 -6.72
C CYS A 134 -0.99 -12.12 -6.96
N VAL A 135 0.03 -12.50 -6.20
CA VAL A 135 0.47 -13.89 -6.06
C VAL A 135 0.40 -14.26 -4.58
N LEU A 136 -0.29 -15.35 -4.28
CA LEU A 136 -0.41 -15.94 -2.94
C LEU A 136 0.63 -17.04 -2.81
N ALA A 137 1.44 -17.01 -1.75
CA ALA A 137 2.31 -18.11 -1.37
C ALA A 137 1.94 -18.55 0.05
N PHE A 138 1.70 -19.84 0.24
CA PHE A 138 1.33 -20.40 1.54
C PHE A 138 2.52 -21.07 2.22
N ALA A 139 2.46 -21.19 3.55
CA ALA A 139 3.52 -21.83 4.34
C ALA A 139 3.71 -23.32 3.98
N ASP A 140 2.68 -23.99 3.45
CA ASP A 140 2.75 -25.36 2.94
C ASP A 140 3.48 -25.49 1.59
N GLY A 141 3.94 -24.37 1.02
CA GLY A 141 4.67 -24.31 -0.24
C GLY A 141 3.80 -24.18 -1.48
N SER A 142 2.47 -24.20 -1.35
CA SER A 142 1.58 -23.94 -2.49
C SER A 142 1.60 -22.47 -2.89
N VAL A 143 1.51 -22.22 -4.20
CA VAL A 143 1.52 -20.87 -4.77
C VAL A 143 0.36 -20.72 -5.74
N VAL A 144 -0.33 -19.58 -5.69
CA VAL A 144 -1.48 -19.27 -6.53
C VAL A 144 -1.32 -17.90 -7.15
N GLU A 145 -1.27 -17.86 -8.49
CA GLU A 145 -1.35 -16.63 -9.27
C GLU A 145 -2.81 -16.20 -9.39
N VAL A 146 -3.09 -14.93 -9.14
CA VAL A 146 -4.43 -14.35 -9.28
C VAL A 146 -4.37 -13.20 -10.29
N SER A 147 -5.19 -13.25 -11.33
CA SER A 147 -5.24 -12.24 -12.39
C SER A 147 -6.67 -11.93 -12.84
N THR A 148 -6.86 -10.80 -13.52
CA THR A 148 -8.10 -10.47 -14.24
C THR A 148 -7.80 -10.23 -15.72
N LYS A 149 -8.82 -10.12 -16.57
CA LYS A 149 -8.69 -9.67 -17.97
C LYS A 149 -9.49 -8.40 -18.25
N LYS A 150 -9.91 -7.71 -17.19
CA LYS A 150 -10.76 -6.52 -17.25
C LYS A 150 -9.94 -5.24 -17.15
N SER A 151 -10.63 -4.10 -17.13
CA SER A 151 -10.03 -2.77 -17.06
C SER A 151 -9.14 -2.59 -15.82
N PHE A 152 -8.28 -1.58 -15.84
CA PHE A 152 -7.46 -1.21 -14.69
C PHE A 152 -8.29 -0.91 -13.43
N THR A 153 -9.44 -0.26 -13.58
CA THR A 153 -10.37 -0.01 -12.46
C THR A 153 -10.85 -1.32 -11.82
N GLU A 154 -11.16 -2.33 -12.63
CA GLU A 154 -11.54 -3.65 -12.13
C GLU A 154 -10.36 -4.32 -11.40
N LEU A 155 -9.14 -4.21 -11.94
CA LEU A 155 -7.94 -4.71 -11.29
C LEU A 155 -7.75 -4.11 -9.89
N ILE A 156 -7.83 -2.79 -9.74
CA ILE A 156 -7.71 -2.11 -8.44
C ILE A 156 -8.85 -2.52 -7.51
N THR A 157 -10.09 -2.62 -8.02
CA THR A 157 -11.25 -3.06 -7.24
C THR A 157 -11.04 -4.48 -6.70
N ARG A 158 -10.52 -5.40 -7.52
CA ARG A 158 -10.26 -6.78 -7.12
C ARG A 158 -9.07 -6.91 -6.18
N MET A 159 -8.02 -6.09 -6.33
CA MET A 159 -6.94 -6.00 -5.33
C MET A 159 -7.51 -5.65 -3.95
N GLY A 160 -8.38 -4.64 -3.87
CA GLY A 160 -9.10 -4.28 -2.65
C GLY A 160 -9.93 -5.44 -2.09
N SER A 161 -10.75 -6.07 -2.94
CA SER A 161 -11.57 -7.24 -2.54
C SER A 161 -10.74 -8.39 -1.96
N ILE A 162 -9.53 -8.63 -2.45
CA ILE A 162 -8.63 -9.66 -1.92
C ILE A 162 -8.05 -9.24 -0.57
N VAL A 163 -7.66 -7.97 -0.41
CA VAL A 163 -7.18 -7.44 0.87
C VAL A 163 -8.26 -7.54 1.95
N ASP A 164 -9.52 -7.26 1.58
CA ASP A 164 -10.65 -7.33 2.50
C ASP A 164 -10.88 -8.73 3.09
N LEU A 165 -10.48 -9.80 2.38
CA LEU A 165 -10.61 -11.18 2.87
C LEU A 165 -9.82 -11.46 4.15
N TYR A 166 -8.83 -10.63 4.46
CA TYR A 166 -7.98 -10.77 5.65
C TYR A 166 -7.79 -9.45 6.39
N ALA A 167 -8.64 -8.45 6.16
CA ALA A 167 -8.50 -7.12 6.77
C ALA A 167 -8.59 -7.14 8.30
N ASP A 168 -9.33 -8.10 8.88
CA ASP A 168 -9.50 -8.25 10.33
C ASP A 168 -8.36 -9.05 11.00
N THR A 169 -7.39 -9.51 10.22
CA THR A 169 -6.24 -10.26 10.72
C THR A 169 -5.06 -9.34 11.02
N ARG A 170 -4.11 -9.83 11.83
CA ARG A 170 -2.84 -9.15 11.99
C ARG A 170 -2.02 -9.28 10.70
N VAL A 171 -1.80 -8.15 10.02
CA VAL A 171 -1.00 -8.07 8.80
C VAL A 171 0.36 -7.45 9.07
N GLU A 172 1.41 -8.22 8.85
CA GLU A 172 2.78 -7.70 8.79
C GLU A 172 3.05 -7.20 7.37
N ARG A 173 3.35 -5.90 7.24
CA ARG A 173 3.74 -5.30 5.95
C ARG A 173 5.22 -5.54 5.72
N VAL A 174 5.54 -6.25 4.65
CA VAL A 174 6.91 -6.64 4.32
C VAL A 174 7.35 -5.96 3.03
N PHE A 175 8.51 -5.30 3.10
CA PHE A 175 9.19 -4.72 1.96
C PHE A 175 10.46 -5.50 1.65
N SER A 176 10.83 -5.52 0.37
CA SER A 176 12.11 -6.03 -0.08
C SER A 176 12.68 -5.12 -1.16
N GLY A 177 13.94 -4.71 -1.00
CA GLY A 177 14.71 -4.01 -2.04
C GLY A 177 15.20 -4.96 -3.16
N SER A 178 14.80 -6.23 -3.12
CA SER A 178 15.15 -7.25 -4.11
C SER A 178 13.94 -8.12 -4.46
N PRO A 179 13.90 -8.74 -5.64
CA PRO A 179 12.81 -9.65 -6.02
C PRO A 179 12.59 -10.76 -5.00
N TRP A 180 11.33 -11.01 -4.65
CA TRP A 180 10.93 -12.14 -3.82
C TRP A 180 11.25 -13.49 -4.48
N THR A 181 11.93 -14.35 -3.75
CA THR A 181 12.14 -15.77 -4.10
C THR A 181 11.34 -16.68 -3.16
N THR A 182 11.14 -17.94 -3.57
CA THR A 182 10.48 -18.94 -2.72
C THR A 182 11.20 -19.10 -1.37
N GLU A 183 12.53 -19.06 -1.39
CA GLU A 183 13.40 -19.13 -0.22
C GLU A 183 13.24 -17.90 0.67
N SER A 184 13.25 -16.69 0.09
CA SER A 184 13.08 -15.46 0.86
C SER A 184 11.72 -15.38 1.55
N ILE A 185 10.67 -15.91 0.93
CA ILE A 185 9.33 -16.00 1.50
C ILE A 185 9.30 -17.05 2.63
N ARG A 186 9.92 -18.22 2.43
CA ARG A 186 10.05 -19.26 3.46
C ARG A 186 10.67 -18.72 4.75
N VAL A 187 11.76 -17.97 4.64
CA VAL A 187 12.42 -17.32 5.80
C VAL A 187 11.46 -16.38 6.55
N ARG A 188 10.48 -15.77 5.87
CA ARG A 188 9.45 -14.96 6.55
C ARG A 188 8.49 -15.82 7.36
N PHE A 189 8.04 -16.95 6.82
CA PHE A 189 7.23 -17.89 7.60
C PHE A 189 7.99 -18.48 8.79
N GLU A 190 9.29 -18.75 8.65
CA GLU A 190 10.12 -19.20 9.78
C GLU A 190 10.25 -18.14 10.87
N ARG A 191 10.33 -16.85 10.49
CA ARG A 191 10.40 -15.72 11.43
C ARG A 191 9.06 -15.42 12.10
N PHE A 192 7.95 -15.68 11.41
CA PHE A 192 6.59 -15.42 11.88
C PHE A 192 5.73 -16.69 11.72
N PRO A 193 5.95 -17.71 12.56
CA PRO A 193 5.34 -19.03 12.41
C PRO A 193 3.81 -19.03 12.61
N GLU A 194 3.25 -17.96 13.17
CA GLU A 194 1.81 -17.73 13.29
C GLU A 194 1.13 -17.38 11.94
N HIS A 195 1.91 -16.96 10.95
CA HIS A 195 1.44 -16.60 9.62
C HIS A 195 1.58 -17.75 8.64
N ASN A 196 0.59 -17.90 7.76
CA ASN A 196 0.54 -18.99 6.78
C ASN A 196 0.28 -18.52 5.35
N LEU A 197 0.07 -17.22 5.12
CA LEU A 197 -0.12 -16.61 3.82
C LEU A 197 0.81 -15.42 3.63
N PHE A 198 1.50 -15.40 2.49
CA PHE A 198 2.23 -14.28 1.94
C PHE A 198 1.53 -13.81 0.65
N VAL A 199 1.20 -12.54 0.56
CA VAL A 199 0.55 -11.92 -0.60
C VAL A 199 1.49 -10.88 -1.21
N ALA A 200 1.93 -11.13 -2.44
CA ALA A 200 2.71 -10.18 -3.21
C ALA A 200 1.83 -9.48 -4.24
N PHE A 201 2.00 -8.16 -4.37
CA PHE A 201 1.26 -7.33 -5.32
C PHE A 201 2.20 -6.81 -6.42
N PRO A 202 1.65 -6.51 -7.62
CA PRO A 202 2.37 -5.75 -8.64
C PRO A 202 2.95 -4.45 -8.09
N THR A 203 4.00 -3.97 -8.74
CA THR A 203 4.46 -2.58 -8.62
C THR A 203 4.04 -1.88 -9.91
N PHE A 204 3.46 -0.69 -9.79
CA PHE A 204 2.98 0.12 -10.92
C PHE A 204 3.95 1.25 -11.24
#